data_AF-A0A6V7LI82-F1
#
_entry.id   AF-A0A6V7LI82-F1
#
_cell.length_a   1.000
_cell.length_b   1.000
_cell.length_c   1.000
_cell.angle_alpha   90.00
_cell.angle_beta   90.00
_cell.angle_gamma   90.00
#
_symmetry.space_group_name_H-M   'P 1'
#
loop_
_entity.id
_entity.type
_entity.pdbx_description
1 polymer ?
#
loop_
_entity_poly.entity_id
_entity_poly.type
_entity_poly.pdbx_seq_one_letter_code
_entity_poly.pdbx_strand_id
1 'polypeptide(L)'
;DLGSLAHMIKSSLGTGILAMPNAVRNGGLLFGGIGTIIIGIICAHCVHILVKSSHVLCRRTKTPKMTYAETAQAAFASGPKALRPFANSMKILVEAALCATYVGGACVYVVFIATSVQQ
;
A
#
# COMPACT_ATOMS: atom_id res chain seq x y z
N ASP A 1 8.64 12.38 18.17
CA ASP A 1 7.68 11.29 17.86
C ASP A 1 6.33 11.75 17.33
N LEU A 2 5.58 12.65 18.01
CA LEU A 2 4.25 13.03 17.52
C LEU A 2 4.26 13.78 16.17
N GLY A 3 5.30 14.59 15.92
CA GLY A 3 5.45 15.33 14.66
C GLY A 3 5.71 14.43 13.43
N SER A 4 6.49 13.36 13.57
CA SER A 4 6.72 12.41 12.47
C SER A 4 5.47 11.59 12.17
N LEU A 5 4.74 11.17 13.21
CA LEU A 5 3.45 10.49 13.05
C LEU A 5 2.40 11.42 12.40
N ALA A 6 2.33 12.68 12.83
CA ALA A 6 1.42 13.66 12.24
C ALA A 6 1.73 13.90 10.75
N HIS A 7 3.00 13.98 10.38
CA HIS A 7 3.42 14.09 8.99
C HIS A 7 3.06 12.85 8.17
N MET A 8 3.30 11.65 8.70
CA MET A 8 2.93 10.40 8.03
C MET A 8 1.42 10.32 7.83
N ILE A 9 0.63 10.60 8.86
CA ILE A 9 -0.84 10.61 8.78
C ILE A 9 -1.32 11.63 7.74
N LYS A 10 -0.81 12.86 7.78
CA LYS A 10 -1.17 13.90 6.78
C LYS A 10 -0.86 13.43 5.36
N SER A 11 0.27 12.75 5.15
CA SER A 11 0.63 12.21 3.83
C SER A 11 -0.24 11.03 3.40
N SER A 12 -0.67 10.18 4.34
CA SER A 12 -1.49 9.00 4.07
C SER A 12 -2.97 9.31 3.82
N LEU A 13 -3.51 10.38 4.39
CA LEU A 13 -4.96 10.69 4.28
C LEU A 13 -5.39 11.14 2.88
N GLY A 14 -4.48 11.77 2.11
CA GLY A 14 -4.62 12.05 0.68
C GLY A 14 -5.99 12.58 0.21
N THR A 15 -6.32 12.36 -1.06
CA THR A 15 -7.65 12.62 -1.64
C THR A 15 -8.65 11.49 -1.37
N GLY A 16 -8.19 10.34 -0.87
CA GLY A 16 -9.03 9.18 -0.58
C GLY A 16 -10.10 9.46 0.48
N ILE A 17 -9.81 10.34 1.45
CA ILE A 17 -10.79 10.72 2.49
C ILE A 17 -12.02 11.44 1.93
N LEU A 18 -11.89 12.10 0.79
CA LEU A 18 -12.98 12.83 0.11
C LEU A 18 -13.86 11.89 -0.72
N ALA A 19 -13.28 10.80 -1.25
CA ALA A 19 -14.02 9.76 -1.95
C ALA A 19 -14.76 8.80 -1.00
N MET A 20 -14.25 8.66 0.24
CA MET A 20 -14.80 7.78 1.28
C MET A 20 -16.29 8.06 1.62
N PRO A 21 -16.75 9.31 1.83
CA PRO A 21 -18.18 9.58 2.08
C PRO A 21 -19.06 9.24 0.88
N ASN A 22 -18.58 9.42 -0.35
CA ASN A 22 -19.31 9.03 -1.55
C ASN A 22 -19.45 7.50 -1.66
N ALA A 23 -18.42 6.75 -1.27
CA ALA A 23 -18.47 5.29 -1.21
C ALA A 23 -19.49 4.80 -0.16
N VAL A 24 -19.54 5.44 1.01
CA VAL A 24 -20.50 5.11 2.08
C VAL A 24 -21.93 5.50 1.68
N ARG A 25 -22.12 6.62 0.98
CA ARG A 25 -23.43 7.04 0.47
C ARG A 25 -24.02 6.04 -0.52
N ASN A 26 -23.19 5.46 -1.40
CA ASN A 26 -23.63 4.49 -2.40
C ASN A 26 -23.72 3.04 -1.86
N GLY A 27 -22.89 2.67 -0.88
CA GLY A 27 -22.87 1.34 -0.27
C GLY A 27 -23.77 1.16 0.96
N GLY A 28 -24.37 2.24 1.45
CA GLY A 28 -25.15 2.27 2.70
C GLY A 28 -24.27 2.49 3.94
N LEU A 29 -24.78 3.24 4.91
CA LEU A 29 -24.00 3.67 6.09
C LEU A 29 -23.52 2.48 6.96
N LEU A 30 -24.38 1.47 7.14
CA LEU A 30 -24.07 0.28 7.94
C LEU A 30 -23.02 -0.62 7.27
N PHE A 31 -23.23 -0.97 6.00
CA PHE A 31 -22.28 -1.81 5.25
C PHE A 31 -20.98 -1.09 4.94
N GLY A 32 -21.03 0.20 4.62
CA GLY A 32 -19.86 1.05 4.40
C GLY A 32 -19.01 1.19 5.66
N GLY A 33 -19.63 1.45 6.81
CA GLY A 33 -18.92 1.60 8.10
C GLY A 33 -18.30 0.29 8.60
N ILE A 34 -19.07 -0.80 8.63
CA ILE A 34 -18.56 -2.11 9.05
C ILE A 34 -17.50 -2.61 8.06
N GLY A 35 -17.74 -2.45 6.75
CA GLY A 35 -16.81 -2.86 5.70
C GLY A 35 -15.47 -2.13 5.77
N THR A 36 -15.46 -0.81 6.01
CA THR A 36 -14.21 -0.04 6.16
C THR A 36 -13.42 -0.45 7.40
N ILE A 37 -14.07 -0.79 8.52
CA ILE A 37 -13.38 -1.30 9.71
C ILE A 37 -12.72 -2.65 9.40
N ILE A 38 -13.44 -3.58 8.77
CA ILE A 38 -12.91 -4.91 8.42
C ILE A 38 -11.73 -4.79 7.45
N ILE A 39 -11.88 -3.99 6.39
CA ILE A 39 -10.81 -3.76 5.40
C ILE A 39 -9.59 -3.11 6.08
N GLY A 40 -9.81 -2.16 6.99
CA GLY A 40 -8.73 -1.53 7.77
C GLY A 40 -7.92 -2.55 8.59
N ILE A 41 -8.60 -3.48 9.28
CA ILE A 41 -7.94 -4.55 10.05
C ILE A 41 -7.14 -5.47 9.12
N ILE A 42 -7.72 -5.89 7.99
CA ILE A 42 -7.07 -6.77 7.03
C ILE A 42 -5.82 -6.08 6.44
N CYS A 43 -5.94 -4.83 5.99
CA CYS A 43 -4.82 -4.06 5.46
C CYS A 43 -3.71 -3.88 6.49
N ALA A 44 -4.05 -3.55 7.75
CA ALA A 44 -3.08 -3.42 8.82
C ALA A 44 -2.34 -4.74 9.10
N HIS A 45 -3.08 -5.86 9.11
CA HIS A 45 -2.50 -7.19 9.30
C HIS A 45 -1.55 -7.57 8.15
N CYS A 46 -1.91 -7.27 6.90
CA CYS A 46 -1.06 -7.47 5.72
C CYS A 46 0.26 -6.66 5.83
N VAL A 47 0.18 -5.37 6.16
CA VAL A 47 1.36 -4.51 6.31
C VAL A 47 2.22 -5.00 7.48
N HIS A 48 1.62 -5.43 8.59
CA HIS A 48 2.35 -5.95 9.73
C HIS A 48 3.18 -7.19 9.38
N ILE A 49 2.60 -8.16 8.66
CA ILE A 49 3.33 -9.34 8.18
C ILE A 49 4.44 -8.94 7.21
N LEU A 50 4.17 -7.99 6.31
CA LEU A 50 5.12 -7.51 5.32
C LEU A 50 6.35 -6.85 5.97
N VAL A 51 6.14 -5.95 6.93
CA VAL A 51 7.21 -5.29 7.67
C VAL A 51 8.02 -6.30 8.49
N LYS A 52 7.36 -7.24 9.16
CA LYS A 52 8.03 -8.31 9.90
C LYS A 52 8.92 -9.15 8.98
N SER A 53 8.40 -9.51 7.81
CA SER A 53 9.14 -10.27 6.79
C SER A 53 10.34 -9.48 6.27
N SER A 54 10.14 -8.20 5.94
CA SER A 54 11.21 -7.28 5.52
C SER A 54 12.32 -7.17 6.56
N HIS A 55 11.98 -7.05 7.85
CA HIS A 55 12.97 -7.01 8.94
C HIS A 55 13.78 -8.31 9.06
N VAL A 56 13.13 -9.46 9.00
CA VAL A 56 13.82 -10.77 9.04
C VAL A 56 14.76 -10.90 7.84
N LEU A 57 14.32 -10.44 6.67
CA LEU A 57 15.04 -10.56 5.42
C LEU A 57 16.21 -9.56 5.30
N CYS A 58 16.05 -8.32 5.76
CA CYS A 58 17.14 -7.36 5.91
C CYS A 58 18.27 -7.92 6.80
N ARG A 59 17.91 -8.61 7.91
CA ARG A 59 18.91 -9.29 8.77
C ARG A 59 19.60 -10.45 8.07
N ARG A 60 18.89 -11.22 7.24
CA ARG A 60 19.43 -12.37 6.49
C ARG A 60 20.34 -11.93 5.34
N THR A 61 19.94 -10.92 4.58
CA THR A 61 20.64 -10.44 3.37
C THR A 61 21.68 -9.36 3.69
N LYS A 62 21.78 -8.91 4.95
CA LYS A 62 22.68 -7.82 5.42
C LYS A 62 22.48 -6.50 4.67
N THR A 63 21.29 -6.27 4.14
CA THR A 63 20.93 -5.02 3.45
C THR A 63 20.25 -4.08 4.44
N PRO A 64 20.72 -2.83 4.59
CA PRO A 64 20.19 -1.90 5.60
C PRO A 64 18.77 -1.41 5.30
N LYS A 65 18.34 -1.44 4.03
CA LYS A 65 17.00 -1.03 3.57
C LYS A 65 16.60 -1.90 2.38
N MET A 66 15.34 -2.33 2.32
CA MET A 66 14.75 -3.03 1.18
C MET A 66 13.46 -2.31 0.77
N THR A 67 13.29 -2.08 -0.53
CA THR A 67 12.01 -1.63 -1.08
C THR A 67 10.96 -2.76 -1.04
N TYR A 68 9.68 -2.45 -1.28
CA TYR A 68 8.63 -3.47 -1.33
C TYR A 68 8.90 -4.54 -2.39
N ALA A 69 9.41 -4.14 -3.55
CA ALA A 69 9.75 -5.05 -4.64
C ALA A 69 10.96 -5.93 -4.30
N GLU A 70 11.99 -5.37 -3.67
CA GLU A 70 13.14 -6.14 -3.19
C GLU A 70 12.81 -7.08 -2.04
N THR A 71 11.93 -6.64 -1.13
CA THR A 71 11.41 -7.49 -0.04
C THR A 71 10.68 -8.69 -0.63
N ALA A 72 9.84 -8.48 -1.65
CA ALA A 72 9.16 -9.57 -2.36
C ALA A 72 10.19 -10.49 -3.05
N GLN A 73 11.10 -9.93 -3.85
CA GLN A 73 12.14 -10.69 -4.54
C GLN A 73 12.96 -11.57 -3.58
N ALA A 74 13.44 -10.98 -2.47
CA ALA A 74 14.27 -11.69 -1.51
C ALA A 74 13.45 -12.73 -0.71
N ALA A 75 12.14 -12.52 -0.51
CA ALA A 75 11.26 -13.49 0.13
C ALA A 75 11.09 -14.74 -0.76
N PHE A 76 10.88 -14.54 -2.06
CA PHE A 76 10.81 -15.63 -3.03
C PHE A 76 12.18 -16.31 -3.26
N ALA A 77 13.28 -15.55 -3.23
CA ALA A 77 14.63 -16.10 -3.35
C ALA A 77 15.05 -16.94 -2.12
N SER A 78 14.61 -16.53 -0.92
CA SER A 78 14.83 -17.28 0.33
C SER A 78 13.89 -18.48 0.50
N GLY A 79 12.86 -18.59 -0.35
CA GLY A 79 11.90 -19.67 -0.36
C GLY A 79 12.42 -21.00 -0.97
N PRO A 80 11.54 -22.01 -1.07
CA PRO A 80 11.88 -23.32 -1.63
C PRO A 80 12.37 -23.22 -3.08
N LYS A 81 13.23 -24.15 -3.51
CA LYS A 81 13.96 -24.11 -4.80
C LYS A 81 13.06 -23.90 -6.02
N ALA A 82 11.81 -24.36 -5.98
CA ALA A 82 10.83 -24.21 -7.06
C ALA A 82 10.35 -22.76 -7.27
N LEU A 83 10.34 -21.92 -6.23
CA LEU A 83 9.85 -20.53 -6.28
C LEU A 83 10.96 -19.51 -6.56
N ARG A 84 12.22 -19.90 -6.41
CA ARG A 84 13.40 -19.07 -6.70
C ARG A 84 13.47 -18.48 -8.11
N PRO A 85 13.17 -19.22 -9.21
CA PRO A 85 13.23 -18.62 -10.54
C PRO A 85 12.17 -17.54 -10.75
N PHE A 86 11.06 -17.58 -10.01
CA PHE A 86 10.00 -16.58 -10.06
C PHE A 86 10.33 -15.28 -9.31
N ALA A 87 11.43 -15.23 -8.56
CA ALA A 87 11.78 -14.07 -7.75
C ALA A 87 11.91 -12.77 -8.57
N ASN A 88 12.55 -12.84 -9.76
CA ASN A 88 12.67 -11.67 -10.64
C ASN A 88 11.32 -11.25 -11.23
N SER A 89 10.50 -12.20 -11.67
CA SER A 89 9.15 -11.92 -12.17
C SER A 89 8.29 -11.24 -11.09
N MET A 90 8.42 -11.69 -9.84
CA MET A 90 7.69 -11.09 -8.71
C MET A 90 8.14 -9.67 -8.39
N LYS A 91 9.44 -9.37 -8.52
CA LYS A 91 9.93 -7.99 -8.39
C LYS A 91 9.25 -7.08 -9.41
N ILE A 92 9.28 -7.47 -10.69
CA ILE A 92 8.70 -6.68 -11.79
C ILE A 92 7.19 -6.51 -11.58
N LEU A 93 6.48 -7.56 -11.16
CA LEU A 93 5.06 -7.48 -10.88
C LEU A 93 4.75 -6.48 -9.76
N VAL A 94 5.52 -6.50 -8.67
CA VAL A 94 5.33 -5.57 -7.55
C VAL A 94 5.67 -4.14 -7.97
N GLU A 95 6.77 -3.91 -8.69
CA GLU A 95 7.10 -2.58 -9.23
C GLU A 95 6.01 -2.07 -10.17
N ALA A 96 5.50 -2.90 -11.07
CA ALA A 96 4.40 -2.54 -11.96
C ALA A 96 3.11 -2.20 -11.20
N ALA A 97 2.76 -3.00 -10.19
CA ALA A 97 1.58 -2.74 -9.34
C ALA A 97 1.72 -1.44 -8.55
N LEU A 98 2.92 -1.15 -8.00
CA LEU A 98 3.19 0.12 -7.33
C LEU A 98 3.08 1.29 -8.31
N CYS A 99 3.71 1.19 -9.49
CA CYS A 99 3.60 2.22 -10.53
C CYS A 99 2.14 2.47 -10.92
N ALA A 100 1.36 1.43 -11.17
CA ALA A 100 -0.06 1.55 -11.49
C ALA A 100 -0.85 2.25 -10.36
N THR A 101 -0.54 1.93 -9.09
CA THR A 101 -1.17 2.57 -7.93
C THR A 101 -0.82 4.07 -7.85
N TYR A 102 0.45 4.43 -8.05
CA TYR A 102 0.88 5.83 -8.05
C TYR A 102 0.29 6.63 -9.20
N VAL A 103 0.27 6.07 -10.41
CA VAL A 103 -0.34 6.70 -11.58
C VAL A 103 -1.83 6.89 -11.35
N GLY A 104 -2.54 5.86 -10.86
CA GLY A 104 -3.96 5.96 -10.51
C GLY A 104 -4.23 7.06 -9.46
N GLY A 105 -3.41 7.13 -8.42
CA GLY A 105 -3.48 8.20 -7.41
C GLY A 105 -3.28 9.59 -8.01
N ALA A 106 -2.28 9.75 -8.89
CA ALA A 106 -2.02 11.01 -9.58
C ALA A 106 -3.18 11.41 -10.50
N CYS A 107 -3.77 10.46 -11.24
CA CYS A 107 -4.94 10.71 -12.09
C CYS A 107 -6.14 11.20 -11.27
N VAL A 108 -6.49 10.51 -10.19
CA VAL A 108 -7.60 10.92 -9.30
C VAL A 108 -7.32 12.28 -8.66
N TYR A 109 -6.07 12.54 -8.28
CA TYR A 109 -5.66 13.82 -7.71
C TYR A 109 -5.86 14.99 -8.71
N VAL A 110 -5.42 14.82 -9.97
CA VAL A 110 -5.60 15.83 -11.02
C VAL A 110 -7.08 16.08 -11.30
N VAL A 111 -7.88 15.02 -11.41
CA VAL A 111 -9.34 15.15 -11.61
C VAL A 111 -9.98 15.91 -10.44
N PHE A 112 -9.60 15.59 -9.21
CA PHE A 112 -10.11 16.27 -8.03
C PHE A 112 -9.77 17.76 -8.00
N ILE A 113 -8.54 18.14 -8.39
CA ILE A 113 -8.15 19.56 -8.51
C ILE A 113 -8.97 20.25 -9.59
N ALA A 114 -9.10 19.63 -10.77
CA ALA A 114 -9.86 20.20 -11.88
C ALA A 114 -11.32 20.47 -11.47
N THR A 115 -11.97 19.52 -10.79
CA THR A 115 -13.33 19.71 -10.28
C THR A 115 -13.41 20.78 -9.19
N SER A 116 -12.38 20.90 -8.34
CA SER A 116 -12.37 21.90 -7.26
C SER A 116 -12.16 23.33 -7.76
N VAL A 117 -11.49 23.53 -8.89
CA VAL A 117 -11.28 24.85 -9.52
C VAL A 117 -12.51 25.31 -10.31
N GLN A 118 -13.33 24.38 -10.80
CA GLN A 118 -14.57 24.69 -11.51
C GLN A 118 -15.76 24.97 -10.58
N GLN A 119 -15.66 24.63 -9.29
CA GLN A 119 -16.62 24.99 -8.25
C GLN A 119 -16.27 26.34 -7.63
#